data_AF-A0AAE3A2J7-F1
#
_entry.id   AF-A0AAE3A2J7-F1
#
_cell.length_a   1.000
_cell.length_b   1.000
_cell.length_c   1.000
_cell.angle_alpha   90.00
_cell.angle_beta   90.00
_cell.angle_gamma   90.00
#
_symmetry.space_group_name_H-M   'P 1'
#
loop_
_entity.id
_entity.type
_entity.pdbx_description
1 polymer ?
#
loop_
_entity_poly.entity_id
_entity_poly.type
_entity_poly.pdbx_seq_one_letter_code
_entity_poly.pdbx_strand_id
1 'polypeptide(L)'
;MVAEKMIHPTIQGFDVNFHYSFENEYAELISYEPFEGKFVVIPKKCTQKIRVRIPEYWEKTKLQIFSEGAEILFKIEGNYVVIQNAEAGQEIQFKYPLESYITEENVYRNINSIPCFQFKVRVEWKGNTVIRLLDHCSENPKMIYKHVSNDYIYGGKPLKVSGHINW
;
A
#
# COMPACT_ATOMS: atom_id res chain seq x y z
N MET A 1 3.72 -15.62 -1.13
CA MET A 1 3.92 -15.10 0.24
C MET A 1 4.20 -13.60 0.17
N VAL A 2 3.20 -12.77 0.46
CA VAL A 2 3.37 -11.29 0.63
C VAL A 2 3.35 -10.93 2.12
N ALA A 3 2.52 -11.60 2.91
CA ALA A 3 2.42 -11.46 4.37
C ALA A 3 3.78 -11.59 5.10
N GLU A 4 4.60 -12.58 4.75
CA GLU A 4 5.95 -12.79 5.32
C GLU A 4 6.93 -11.63 5.05
N LYS A 5 6.63 -10.72 4.12
CA LYS A 5 7.44 -9.53 3.84
C LYS A 5 6.97 -8.30 4.62
N MET A 6 5.80 -8.34 5.26
CA MET A 6 5.26 -7.23 6.06
C MET A 6 6.06 -7.04 7.35
N ILE A 7 6.30 -8.13 8.08
CA ILE A 7 7.15 -8.20 9.27
C ILE A 7 8.27 -9.20 9.00
N HIS A 8 9.51 -8.76 9.10
CA HIS A 8 10.70 -9.61 9.01
C HIS A 8 11.29 -9.82 10.42
N PRO A 9 11.29 -11.04 10.99
CA PRO A 9 11.86 -11.28 12.31
C PRO A 9 13.39 -11.13 12.29
N THR A 10 13.94 -10.65 13.40
CA THR A 10 15.39 -10.50 13.61
C THR A 10 15.80 -11.06 14.96
N ILE A 11 17.12 -11.21 15.20
CA ILE A 11 17.66 -11.72 16.48
C ILE A 11 17.24 -10.84 17.68
N GLN A 12 16.99 -9.54 17.46
CA GLN A 12 16.66 -8.56 18.51
C GLN A 12 15.17 -8.22 18.59
N GLY A 13 14.35 -8.70 17.65
CA GLY A 13 12.94 -8.31 17.52
C GLY A 13 12.45 -8.50 16.09
N PHE A 14 12.03 -7.41 15.43
CA PHE A 14 11.54 -7.47 14.04
C PHE A 14 11.61 -6.12 13.31
N ASP A 15 11.57 -6.21 11.98
CA ASP A 15 11.47 -5.08 11.07
C ASP A 15 10.06 -5.04 10.42
N VAL A 16 9.40 -3.89 10.45
CA VAL A 16 8.13 -3.62 9.75
C VAL A 16 8.44 -2.90 8.45
N ASN A 17 8.12 -3.53 7.32
CA ASN A 17 8.42 -3.00 5.98
C ASN A 17 7.19 -2.37 5.29
N PHE A 18 5.98 -2.71 5.71
CA PHE A 18 4.73 -2.28 5.07
C PHE A 18 3.69 -1.85 6.10
N HIS A 19 2.95 -0.79 5.80
CA HIS A 19 2.02 -0.15 6.73
C HIS A 19 0.57 -0.47 6.39
N TYR A 20 0.26 -1.77 6.45
CA TYR A 20 -1.09 -2.30 6.31
C TYR A 20 -1.53 -2.94 7.61
N SER A 21 -2.84 -2.97 7.86
CA SER A 21 -3.38 -3.71 9.01
C SER A 21 -3.15 -5.21 8.80
N PHE A 22 -2.39 -5.82 9.71
CA PHE A 22 -1.92 -7.19 9.59
C PHE A 22 -1.47 -7.73 10.96
N GLU A 23 -1.70 -9.02 11.22
CA GLU A 23 -1.39 -9.66 12.48
C GLU A 23 -0.63 -10.97 12.25
N ASN A 24 0.43 -11.21 13.03
CA ASN A 24 1.12 -12.50 13.07
C ASN A 24 1.56 -12.85 14.50
N GLU A 25 2.52 -13.77 14.67
CA GLU A 25 3.02 -14.17 16.00
C GLU A 25 3.98 -13.16 16.67
N TYR A 26 4.47 -12.16 15.93
CA TYR A 26 5.45 -11.18 16.40
C TYR A 26 4.78 -9.86 16.82
N ALA A 27 3.82 -9.38 16.03
CA ALA A 27 3.08 -8.16 16.30
C ALA A 27 1.70 -8.13 15.62
N GLU A 28 0.87 -7.21 16.11
CA GLU A 28 -0.26 -6.64 15.39
C GLU A 28 0.15 -5.28 14.81
N LEU A 29 -0.23 -5.01 13.57
CA LEU A 29 -0.06 -3.76 12.86
C LEU A 29 -1.45 -3.20 12.53
N ILE A 30 -1.67 -1.91 12.75
CA ILE A 30 -2.94 -1.24 12.45
C ILE A 30 -2.65 0.03 11.66
N SER A 31 -3.14 0.11 10.43
CA SER A 31 -3.02 1.28 9.56
C SER A 31 -4.35 2.01 9.46
N TYR A 32 -4.31 3.35 9.57
CA TYR A 32 -5.49 4.22 9.46
C TYR A 32 -5.50 4.99 8.12
N GLU A 33 -4.54 4.73 7.23
CA GLU A 33 -4.57 5.22 5.84
C GLU A 33 -5.78 4.65 5.09
N PRO A 34 -6.45 5.41 4.19
CA PRO A 34 -6.15 6.79 3.77
C PRO A 34 -6.76 7.89 4.68
N PHE A 35 -7.41 7.55 5.79
CA PHE A 35 -8.19 8.51 6.56
C PHE A 35 -7.33 9.40 7.44
N GLU A 36 -6.47 8.80 8.28
CA GLU A 36 -5.60 9.45 9.25
C GLU A 36 -4.14 9.07 9.02
N GLY A 37 -3.21 10.01 9.21
CA GLY A 37 -1.77 9.76 9.24
C GLY A 37 -1.33 9.08 10.53
N LYS A 38 -1.84 7.87 10.75
CA LYS A 38 -1.62 7.08 11.96
C LYS A 38 -1.33 5.62 11.60
N PHE A 39 -0.28 5.09 12.20
CA PHE A 39 0.08 3.68 12.14
C PHE A 39 0.40 3.20 13.55
N VAL A 40 -0.03 1.99 13.92
CA VAL A 40 0.18 1.42 15.26
C VAL A 40 0.87 0.07 15.13
N VAL A 41 1.84 -0.16 16.01
CA VAL A 41 2.53 -1.45 16.18
C VAL A 41 2.31 -1.91 17.62
N ILE A 42 1.84 -3.15 17.78
CA ILE A 42 1.62 -3.78 19.10
C ILE A 42 2.43 -5.09 19.13
N PRO A 43 3.59 -5.12 19.81
CA PRO A 43 4.42 -6.33 19.88
C PRO A 43 3.72 -7.41 20.71
N LYS A 44 3.77 -8.67 20.27
CA LYS A 44 3.20 -9.81 21.04
C LYS A 44 4.18 -10.43 22.04
N LYS A 45 5.45 -10.03 21.98
CA LYS A 45 6.56 -10.51 22.81
C LYS A 45 7.44 -9.29 23.12
N CYS A 46 8.10 -9.26 24.27
CA CYS A 46 9.06 -8.20 24.56
C CYS A 46 10.24 -8.29 23.57
N THR A 47 10.66 -7.16 23.01
CA THR A 47 11.69 -7.09 21.97
C THR A 47 12.75 -6.05 22.30
N GLN A 48 14.02 -6.36 22.02
CA GLN A 48 15.13 -5.42 22.25
C GLN A 48 15.14 -4.31 21.21
N LYS A 49 14.80 -4.62 19.95
CA LYS A 49 14.80 -3.67 18.84
C LYS A 49 13.65 -3.94 17.86
N ILE A 50 12.81 -2.92 17.67
CA ILE A 50 11.86 -2.86 16.55
C ILE A 50 12.37 -1.82 15.57
N ARG A 51 12.33 -2.14 14.27
CA ARG A 51 12.53 -1.16 13.21
C ARG A 51 11.26 -0.99 12.40
N VAL A 52 10.82 0.25 12.19
CA VAL A 52 9.66 0.55 11.33
C VAL A 52 10.13 1.39 10.17
N ARG A 53 9.93 0.91 8.93
CA ARG A 53 10.36 1.61 7.72
C ARG A 53 9.64 2.96 7.63
N ILE A 54 10.34 3.97 7.15
CA ILE A 54 9.80 5.29 6.86
C ILE A 54 9.55 5.34 5.34
N PRO A 55 8.29 5.33 4.86
CA PRO A 55 7.94 5.58 3.47
C PRO A 55 8.42 6.95 3.00
N GLU A 56 8.59 7.10 1.69
CA GLU A 56 9.10 8.34 1.09
C GLU A 56 8.16 9.55 1.32
N TYR A 57 6.85 9.31 1.38
CA TYR A 57 5.85 10.35 1.66
C TYR A 57 5.72 10.70 3.17
N TRP A 58 6.47 10.07 4.08
CA TRP A 58 6.50 10.46 5.49
C TRP A 58 7.56 11.56 5.71
N GLU A 59 7.12 12.75 6.10
CA GLU A 59 8.03 13.83 6.45
C GLU A 59 8.73 13.54 7.80
N LYS A 60 9.98 13.07 7.74
CA LYS A 60 10.80 12.64 8.91
C LYS A 60 10.86 13.65 10.06
N THR A 61 10.80 14.95 9.75
CA THR A 61 10.84 16.07 10.71
C THR A 61 9.53 16.31 11.46
N LYS A 62 8.41 15.78 10.94
CA LYS A 62 7.06 15.90 11.55
C LYS A 62 6.52 14.57 12.08
N LEU A 63 7.35 13.53 12.08
CA LEU A 63 7.00 12.22 12.64
C LEU A 63 7.04 12.28 14.16
N GLN A 64 5.93 11.96 14.81
CA GLN A 64 5.80 11.87 16.26
C GLN A 64 5.45 10.43 16.66
N ILE A 65 5.95 9.97 17.80
CA ILE A 65 5.75 8.59 18.24
C ILE A 65 5.32 8.57 19.70
N PHE A 66 4.18 7.95 19.97
CA PHE A 66 3.55 7.90 21.28
C PHE A 66 3.38 6.46 21.75
N SER A 67 3.49 6.22 23.05
CA SER A 67 3.00 5.00 23.70
C SER A 67 2.38 5.37 25.04
N GLU A 68 1.24 4.76 25.36
CA GLU A 68 0.49 5.01 26.61
C GLU A 68 0.17 6.51 26.88
N GLY A 69 0.12 7.32 25.82
CA GLY A 69 -0.11 8.77 25.87
C GLY A 69 1.14 9.63 26.08
N ALA A 70 2.32 9.04 26.31
CA ALA A 70 3.60 9.74 26.37
C ALA A 70 4.35 9.69 25.03
N GLU A 71 5.16 10.71 24.71
CA GLU A 71 6.04 10.71 23.55
C GLU A 71 7.30 9.86 23.83
N ILE A 72 7.68 8.98 22.90
CA ILE A 72 8.80 8.05 23.04
C ILE A 72 10.05 8.62 22.37
N LEU A 73 11.21 8.48 23.02
CA LEU A 73 12.50 8.72 22.37
C LEU A 73 12.82 7.61 21.35
N PHE A 74 12.91 7.98 20.07
CA PHE A 74 13.31 7.10 18.99
C PHE A 74 14.61 7.57 18.32
N LYS A 75 15.22 6.69 17.52
CA LYS A 75 16.35 7.02 16.63
C LYS A 75 15.95 6.75 15.18
N ILE A 76 16.54 7.45 14.23
CA ILE A 76 16.40 7.14 12.80
C ILE A 76 17.71 6.51 12.31
N GLU A 77 17.63 5.26 11.85
CA GLU A 77 18.72 4.56 11.16
C GLU A 77 18.38 4.48 9.66
N GLY A 78 18.85 5.46 8.89
CA GLY A 78 18.60 5.58 7.45
C GLY A 78 17.13 5.87 7.12
N ASN A 79 16.41 4.83 6.68
CA ASN A 79 14.97 4.86 6.37
C ASN A 79 14.15 4.01 7.34
N TYR A 80 14.62 3.82 8.58
CA TYR A 80 13.87 3.15 9.63
C TYR A 80 13.86 4.01 10.90
N VAL A 81 12.70 4.12 11.54
CA VAL A 81 12.61 4.41 12.97
C VAL A 81 13.10 3.19 13.73
N VAL A 82 13.86 3.42 14.80
CA VAL A 82 14.34 2.41 15.73
C VAL A 82 13.75 2.70 17.11
N ILE A 83 13.07 1.69 17.65
CA ILE A 83 12.54 1.67 19.01
C ILE A 83 13.26 0.56 19.76
N GLN A 84 13.63 0.83 21.01
CA GLN A 84 14.40 -0.06 21.86
C GLN A 84 13.53 -0.57 23.01
N ASN A 85 13.72 -1.82 23.42
CA ASN A 85 13.09 -2.43 24.60
C ASN A 85 11.57 -2.26 24.65
N ALA A 86 10.87 -2.59 23.57
CA ALA A 86 9.41 -2.53 23.51
C ALA A 86 8.79 -3.74 24.21
N GLU A 87 7.77 -3.50 25.05
CA GLU A 87 7.12 -4.55 25.84
C GLU A 87 6.01 -5.28 25.06
N ALA A 88 5.64 -6.47 25.52
CA ALA A 88 4.52 -7.22 24.95
C ALA A 88 3.20 -6.52 25.28
N GLY A 89 2.36 -6.29 24.28
CA GLY A 89 1.10 -5.53 24.39
C GLY A 89 1.27 -4.02 24.34
N GLN A 90 2.49 -3.49 24.29
CA GLN A 90 2.73 -2.05 24.25
C GLN A 90 2.20 -1.44 22.94
N GLU A 91 1.22 -0.54 23.03
CA GLU A 91 0.79 0.24 21.86
C GLU A 91 1.84 1.30 21.50
N ILE A 92 2.41 1.19 20.30
CA ILE A 92 3.34 2.18 19.73
C ILE A 92 2.64 2.86 18.56
N GLN A 93 2.24 4.11 18.74
CA GLN A 93 1.49 4.91 17.77
C GLN A 93 2.39 5.92 17.05
N PHE A 94 2.55 5.75 15.74
CA PHE A 94 3.24 6.66 14.83
C PHE A 94 2.23 7.66 14.27
N LYS A 95 2.47 8.96 14.41
CA LYS A 95 1.65 10.04 13.84
C LYS A 95 2.48 10.88 12.88
N TYR A 96 1.92 11.17 11.72
CA TYR A 96 2.60 11.86 10.62
C TYR A 96 1.60 12.68 9.78
N PRO A 97 2.05 13.71 9.05
CA PRO A 97 1.20 14.39 8.07
C PRO A 97 0.81 13.41 6.96
N LEU A 98 -0.49 13.33 6.64
CA LEU A 98 -1.01 12.49 5.56
C LEU A 98 -1.64 13.37 4.48
N GLU A 99 -0.77 13.99 3.70
CA GLU A 99 -1.15 14.81 2.54
C GLU A 99 -1.42 13.92 1.32
N SER A 100 -2.27 14.39 0.42
CA SER A 100 -2.52 13.73 -0.87
C SER A 100 -1.48 14.18 -1.89
N TYR A 101 -0.95 13.24 -2.68
CA TYR A 101 0.04 13.52 -3.73
C TYR A 101 -0.34 12.83 -5.04
N ILE A 102 0.20 13.31 -6.16
CA ILE A 102 -0.11 12.80 -7.51
C ILE A 102 1.16 12.25 -8.15
N THR A 103 1.08 11.05 -8.72
CA THR A 103 2.15 10.43 -9.52
C THR A 103 1.66 10.12 -10.94
N GLU A 104 2.58 9.85 -11.87
CA GLU A 104 2.27 9.22 -13.16
C GLU A 104 2.63 7.73 -13.12
N GLU A 105 1.62 6.86 -13.19
CA GLU A 105 1.80 5.41 -13.19
C GLU A 105 1.67 4.83 -14.60
N ASN A 106 2.46 3.79 -14.89
CA ASN A 106 2.42 3.09 -16.18
C ASN A 106 1.41 1.92 -16.11
N VAL A 107 0.43 1.90 -17.01
CA VAL A 107 -0.53 0.81 -17.15
C VAL A 107 0.01 -0.23 -18.13
N TYR A 108 0.04 -1.49 -17.71
CA TYR A 108 0.46 -2.64 -18.52
C TYR A 108 -0.69 -3.63 -18.73
N ARG A 109 -0.70 -4.31 -19.87
CA ARG A 109 -1.54 -5.47 -20.14
C ARG A 109 -0.64 -6.69 -20.32
N ASN A 110 -0.89 -7.76 -19.59
CA ASN A 110 -0.23 -9.04 -19.84
C ASN A 110 -0.83 -9.69 -21.09
N ILE A 111 0.01 -9.91 -22.11
CA ILE A 111 -0.34 -10.64 -23.33
C ILE A 111 0.65 -11.80 -23.43
N ASN A 112 0.16 -13.05 -23.41
CA ASN A 112 0.99 -14.26 -23.41
C ASN A 112 2.11 -14.23 -22.33
N SER A 113 1.75 -13.81 -21.12
CA SER A 113 2.66 -13.61 -19.98
C SER A 113 3.76 -12.54 -20.15
N ILE A 114 3.69 -11.72 -21.20
CA ILE A 114 4.57 -10.56 -21.42
C ILE A 114 3.82 -9.28 -21.01
N PRO A 115 4.36 -8.44 -20.12
CA PRO A 115 3.75 -7.16 -19.77
C PRO A 115 3.98 -6.13 -20.88
N CYS A 116 2.93 -5.84 -21.66
CA CYS A 116 2.96 -4.83 -22.71
C CYS A 116 2.46 -3.49 -22.16
N PHE A 117 3.27 -2.44 -22.24
CA PHE A 117 2.86 -1.07 -21.90
C PHE A 117 1.62 -0.65 -22.71
N GLN A 118 0.71 0.10 -22.10
CA GLN A 118 -0.51 0.59 -22.74
C GLN A 118 -0.55 2.12 -22.78
N PHE A 119 -0.50 2.75 -21.61
CA PHE A 119 -0.57 4.21 -21.44
C PHE A 119 -0.12 4.60 -20.03
N LYS A 120 0.07 5.90 -19.78
CA LYS A 120 0.24 6.48 -18.45
C LYS A 120 -1.09 6.96 -17.89
N VAL A 121 -1.25 6.90 -16.57
CA VAL A 121 -2.39 7.45 -15.83
C VAL A 121 -1.87 8.27 -14.65
N ARG A 122 -2.41 9.47 -14.42
CA ARG A 122 -2.15 10.21 -13.20
C ARG A 122 -2.99 9.64 -12.06
N VAL A 123 -2.32 9.29 -10.97
CA VAL A 123 -2.91 8.65 -9.81
C VAL A 123 -2.76 9.57 -8.61
N GLU A 124 -3.88 9.86 -7.95
CA GLU A 124 -3.90 10.58 -6.69
C GLU A 124 -3.88 9.57 -5.54
N TRP A 125 -2.89 9.72 -4.68
CA TRP A 125 -2.61 8.88 -3.53
C TRP A 125 -2.88 9.63 -2.24
N LYS A 126 -3.18 8.88 -1.18
CA LYS A 126 -3.09 9.36 0.19
C LYS A 126 -2.48 8.25 1.05
N GLY A 127 -1.20 8.42 1.37
CA GLY A 127 -0.35 7.34 1.87
C GLY A 127 -0.17 6.23 0.83
N ASN A 128 -0.17 4.97 1.25
CA ASN A 128 -0.08 3.83 0.31
C ASN A 128 -1.35 3.58 -0.52
N THR A 129 -2.42 4.38 -0.34
CA THR A 129 -3.74 4.10 -0.93
C THR A 129 -4.01 5.01 -2.13
N VAL A 130 -4.38 4.41 -3.26
CA VAL A 130 -4.98 5.14 -4.40
C VAL A 130 -6.36 5.65 -4.00
N ILE A 131 -6.55 6.96 -3.99
CA ILE A 131 -7.86 7.59 -3.72
C ILE A 131 -8.61 7.98 -4.99
N ARG A 132 -7.90 8.26 -6.10
CA ARG A 132 -8.52 8.60 -7.39
C ARG A 132 -7.57 8.32 -8.56
N LEU A 133 -8.12 7.80 -9.66
CA LEU A 133 -7.50 7.88 -10.99
C LEU A 133 -7.98 9.17 -11.64
N LEU A 134 -7.05 10.06 -12.02
CA LEU A 134 -7.37 11.39 -12.53
C LEU A 134 -7.61 11.40 -14.04
N ASP A 135 -7.01 10.46 -14.76
CA ASP A 135 -7.21 10.24 -16.20
C ASP A 135 -8.04 8.97 -16.42
N HIS A 136 -8.72 8.90 -17.57
CA HIS A 136 -9.59 7.78 -17.94
C HIS A 136 -10.70 7.46 -16.93
N CYS A 137 -11.24 8.46 -16.23
CA CYS A 137 -12.47 8.31 -15.47
C CYS A 137 -13.59 7.79 -16.38
N SER A 138 -14.01 6.55 -16.13
CA SER A 138 -15.16 5.93 -16.79
C SER A 138 -16.41 6.78 -16.57
N GLU A 139 -17.14 7.11 -17.65
CA GLU A 139 -18.48 7.71 -17.58
C GLU A 139 -19.49 6.82 -16.82
N ASN A 140 -19.14 5.55 -16.59
CA ASN A 140 -19.83 4.62 -15.71
C ASN A 140 -19.03 4.41 -14.40
N PRO A 141 -19.32 5.14 -13.31
CA PRO A 141 -18.54 5.11 -12.07
C PRO A 141 -18.81 3.89 -11.15
N LYS A 142 -19.52 2.85 -11.64
CA LYS A 142 -19.84 1.64 -10.89
C LYS A 142 -19.65 0.37 -11.72
N MET A 143 -18.40 0.00 -11.99
CA MET A 143 -18.09 -1.41 -12.21
C MET A 143 -18.14 -2.15 -10.86
N ILE A 144 -19.35 -2.49 -10.43
CA ILE A 144 -19.53 -3.70 -9.61
C ILE A 144 -18.96 -4.83 -10.47
N TYR A 145 -17.99 -5.59 -9.95
CA TYR A 145 -17.42 -6.75 -10.63
C TYR A 145 -18.50 -7.81 -10.83
N LYS A 146 -19.31 -7.68 -11.88
CA LYS A 146 -20.04 -8.80 -12.44
C LYS A 146 -18.99 -9.77 -12.96
N HIS A 147 -19.06 -11.01 -12.49
CA HIS A 147 -18.22 -12.09 -12.98
C HIS A 147 -18.66 -12.40 -14.42
N VAL A 148 -18.09 -11.68 -15.40
CA VAL A 148 -18.41 -11.89 -16.81
C VAL A 148 -17.80 -13.23 -17.20
N SER A 149 -18.63 -14.21 -17.55
CA SER A 149 -18.19 -15.40 -18.28
C SER A 149 -17.46 -14.97 -19.55
N ASN A 150 -16.42 -15.71 -19.96
CA ASN A 150 -15.36 -15.26 -20.87
C ASN A 150 -15.78 -14.84 -22.31
N ASP A 151 -17.08 -14.78 -22.59
CA ASP A 151 -17.66 -14.51 -23.90
C ASP A 151 -18.28 -13.10 -23.94
N TYR A 152 -17.69 -12.25 -24.78
CA TYR A 152 -18.15 -10.91 -25.22
C TYR A 152 -17.96 -9.67 -24.32
N ILE A 153 -17.98 -8.52 -25.03
CA ILE A 153 -18.09 -7.11 -24.59
C ILE A 153 -16.77 -6.47 -24.09
N TYR A 154 -16.25 -5.32 -24.59
CA TYR A 154 -16.44 -4.47 -25.79
C TYR A 154 -15.18 -3.55 -25.94
N GLY A 155 -14.91 -2.82 -27.03
CA GLY A 155 -15.58 -2.71 -28.33
C GLY A 155 -14.83 -1.78 -29.29
N GLY A 156 -14.55 -2.25 -30.51
CA GLY A 156 -14.05 -1.45 -31.63
C GLY A 156 -14.95 -1.68 -32.84
N LYS A 157 -15.13 -0.68 -33.71
CA LYS A 157 -16.03 -0.79 -34.88
C LYS A 157 -15.62 -2.00 -35.75
N PRO A 158 -16.55 -2.87 -36.17
CA PRO A 158 -16.20 -3.96 -37.07
C PRO A 158 -15.74 -3.40 -38.42
N LEU A 159 -14.52 -3.76 -38.82
CA LEU A 159 -14.05 -3.56 -40.18
C LEU A 159 -14.92 -4.40 -41.12
N LYS A 160 -15.68 -3.76 -42.00
CA LYS A 160 -16.36 -4.43 -43.10
C LYS A 160 -15.31 -5.04 -44.04
N VAL A 161 -15.12 -6.35 -43.96
CA VAL A 161 -14.42 -7.10 -45.01
C VAL A 161 -15.47 -7.55 -46.02
N SER A 162 -15.49 -6.92 -47.19
CA SER A 162 -16.33 -7.33 -48.31
C SER A 162 -15.72 -8.53 -49.02
N GLY A 163 -16.44 -9.66 -49.03
CA GLY A 163 -16.12 -10.81 -49.87
C GLY A 163 -17.42 -11.49 -50.30
N HIS A 164 -17.70 -11.50 -51.61
CA HIS A 164 -18.76 -12.34 -52.16
C HIS A 164 -18.30 -13.80 -52.15
N ILE A 165 -19.19 -14.69 -51.73
CA ILE A 165 -19.09 -16.12 -52.00
C ILE A 165 -20.31 -16.46 -52.85
N ASN A 166 -20.08 -16.85 -54.10
CA ASN A 166 -21.13 -17.45 -54.92
C ASN A 166 -21.31 -18.91 -54.48
N TRP A 167 -22.56 -19.38 -54.61
CA TRP A 167 -23.03 -20.73 -54.26
C TRP A 167 -22.35 -21.82 -55.09
#